data_AF-A0A8H7UU65-F1
#
_entry.id   AF-A0A8H7UU65-F1
#
_cell.length_a   1.000
_cell.length_b   1.000
_cell.length_c   1.000
_cell.angle_alpha   90.00
_cell.angle_beta   90.00
_cell.angle_gamma   90.00
#
_symmetry.space_group_name_H-M   'P 1'
#
loop_
_entity.id
_entity.type
_entity.pdbx_description
1 polymer ?
#
loop_
_entity_poly.entity_id
_entity_poly.type
_entity_poly.pdbx_seq_one_letter_code
_entity_poly.pdbx_strand_id
1 'polypeptide(L)'
;MHQILRTNHTEKFDSIQFQYYDALKDKLNEQKMAKKLVGNVSTATTYPEFSTFNDRNGYNGYVPSANYISYVYCSIIDELRPYMNQHTSLLDGIVLKGNHSFKIIKHIAKINGVSTFSCLCTLLNEYEEIRLQVLAPTKSLEHLAPSFNNMMESYKKYGFKMSELFYKDNVLGNRLFLESTIPSLLKDVIHKNPSLTEEVDLNSPFKNYPVARLPDNITVSVLNTTIDINKLCQKLLDECLQQGTIAIGFNCKLAVRGKRSAISISEQSALKFVPIALVQIAYGNSVYLMRIHSFASNNLPENLIKILTDTKIAKIGKNVSGDLTRFRYFGLQQCPGQLESGTFCKDKHLIERRNTSLADIRMWVFSEGAVTQGKFCSLW
;
A
#
# COMPACT_ATOMS: atom_id res chain seq x y z
N MET A 1 0.23 -33.74 16.70
CA MET A 1 -0.70 -32.71 17.21
C MET A 1 -2.10 -33.24 17.47
N HIS A 2 -2.81 -33.80 16.47
CA HIS A 2 -4.15 -34.40 16.68
C HIS A 2 -4.17 -35.48 17.77
N GLN A 3 -3.15 -36.35 17.79
CA GLN A 3 -3.00 -37.38 18.82
C GLN A 3 -2.77 -36.79 20.22
N ILE A 4 -1.96 -35.73 20.35
CA ILE A 4 -1.70 -35.06 21.63
C ILE A 4 -2.97 -34.37 22.16
N LEU A 5 -3.72 -33.68 21.30
CA LEU A 5 -4.98 -33.06 21.68
C LEU A 5 -6.00 -34.09 22.14
N ARG A 6 -6.08 -35.23 21.45
CA ARG A 6 -6.93 -36.36 21.83
C ARG A 6 -6.51 -36.96 23.17
N THR A 7 -5.22 -37.20 23.37
CA THR A 7 -4.67 -37.73 24.63
C THR A 7 -4.99 -36.81 25.80
N ASN A 8 -4.67 -35.51 25.71
CA ASN A 8 -4.95 -34.55 26.77
C ASN A 8 -6.46 -34.43 27.08
N HIS A 9 -7.31 -34.55 26.06
CA HIS A 9 -8.76 -34.48 26.22
C HIS A 9 -9.34 -35.71 26.92
N THR A 10 -8.83 -36.90 26.59
CA THR A 10 -9.16 -38.15 27.27
C THR A 10 -8.65 -38.16 28.71
N GLU A 11 -7.38 -37.77 28.95
CA GLU A 11 -6.81 -37.69 30.31
C GLU A 11 -7.59 -36.72 31.21
N LYS A 12 -8.05 -35.59 30.66
CA LYS A 12 -8.86 -34.64 31.41
C LYS A 12 -10.24 -35.18 31.79
N PHE A 13 -10.86 -35.95 30.89
CA PHE A 13 -12.13 -36.63 31.17
C PHE A 13 -11.95 -37.64 32.29
N ASP A 14 -10.95 -38.51 32.16
CA ASP A 14 -10.65 -39.56 33.15
C ASP A 14 -10.33 -38.93 34.52
N SER A 15 -9.58 -37.83 34.55
CA SER A 15 -9.24 -37.10 35.77
C SER A 15 -10.48 -36.51 36.46
N ILE A 16 -11.39 -35.87 35.72
CA ILE A 16 -12.61 -35.29 36.30
C ILE A 16 -13.58 -36.39 36.74
N GLN A 17 -13.69 -37.47 35.94
CA GLN A 17 -14.50 -38.63 36.28
C GLN A 17 -14.01 -39.29 37.58
N PHE A 18 -12.69 -39.44 37.72
CA PHE A 18 -12.08 -39.93 38.96
C PHE A 18 -12.40 -39.04 40.15
N GLN A 19 -12.21 -37.72 40.02
CA GLN A 19 -12.54 -36.75 41.09
C GLN A 19 -14.02 -36.82 41.49
N TYR A 20 -14.92 -36.99 40.52
CA TYR A 20 -16.35 -37.15 40.79
C TYR A 20 -16.64 -38.41 41.63
N TYR A 21 -16.09 -39.56 41.23
CA TYR A 21 -16.32 -40.80 41.95
C TYR A 21 -15.65 -40.83 43.33
N ASP A 22 -14.49 -40.19 43.49
CA ASP A 22 -13.81 -40.06 44.77
C ASP A 22 -14.65 -39.22 45.75
N ALA A 23 -15.12 -38.05 45.32
CA ALA A 23 -16.01 -37.20 46.12
C ALA A 23 -17.35 -37.90 46.45
N LEU A 24 -17.88 -38.70 45.53
CA LEU A 24 -19.12 -39.45 45.73
C LEU A 24 -18.92 -40.60 46.75
N LYS A 25 -17.76 -41.27 46.71
CA LYS A 25 -17.37 -42.29 47.69
C LYS A 25 -17.29 -41.70 49.10
N ASP A 26 -16.68 -40.53 49.25
CA ASP A 26 -16.59 -39.85 50.55
C ASP A 26 -17.98 -39.51 51.10
N LYS A 27 -18.85 -38.92 50.29
CA LYS A 27 -20.24 -38.61 50.69
C LYS A 27 -21.04 -39.86 51.06
N LEU A 28 -20.88 -40.97 50.35
CA LEU A 28 -21.53 -42.24 50.69
C LEU A 28 -21.02 -42.81 52.02
N ASN A 29 -19.73 -42.64 52.32
CA ASN A 29 -19.15 -43.07 53.59
C ASN A 29 -19.65 -42.22 54.76
N GLU A 30 -19.75 -40.90 54.58
CA GLU A 30 -20.35 -39.98 55.56
C GLU A 30 -21.81 -40.34 55.84
N GLN A 31 -22.61 -40.63 54.79
CA GLN A 31 -24.00 -41.07 54.95
C GLN A 31 -24.11 -42.40 55.70
N LYS A 32 -23.24 -43.38 55.42
CA LYS A 32 -23.20 -44.65 56.15
C LYS A 32 -22.86 -44.46 57.64
N MET A 33 -21.89 -43.60 57.95
CA MET A 33 -21.51 -43.24 59.32
C MET A 33 -22.68 -42.55 60.04
N ALA A 34 -23.31 -41.56 59.40
CA ALA A 34 -24.46 -40.83 59.96
C ALA A 34 -25.66 -41.75 60.21
N LYS A 35 -25.95 -42.67 59.29
CA LYS A 35 -27.02 -43.67 59.43
C LYS A 35 -26.77 -44.64 60.59
N LYS A 36 -25.50 -44.97 60.87
CA LYS A 36 -25.08 -45.81 61.99
C LYS A 36 -25.19 -45.11 63.35
N LEU A 37 -25.08 -43.77 63.38
CA LEU A 37 -25.10 -42.95 64.61
C LEU A 37 -26.50 -42.46 65.00
N VAL A 38 -27.37 -42.12 64.05
CA VAL A 38 -28.63 -41.39 64.35
C VAL A 38 -29.89 -42.26 64.25
N GLY A 39 -29.82 -43.44 63.61
CA GLY A 39 -30.98 -44.32 63.43
C GLY A 39 -31.99 -43.77 62.41
N ASN A 40 -32.26 -44.57 61.37
CA ASN A 40 -33.24 -44.35 60.29
C ASN A 40 -33.65 -42.89 59.98
N VAL A 41 -32.71 -42.13 59.42
CA VAL A 41 -33.05 -40.98 58.57
C VAL A 41 -33.03 -41.47 57.11
N SER A 42 -34.22 -41.71 56.55
CA SER A 42 -34.38 -41.98 55.12
C SER A 42 -34.28 -40.67 54.34
N THR A 43 -33.08 -40.36 53.87
CA THR A 43 -32.92 -39.55 52.66
C THR A 43 -32.18 -40.40 51.64
N ALA A 44 -32.92 -41.02 50.72
CA ALA A 44 -32.32 -41.64 49.55
C ALA A 44 -31.84 -40.50 48.65
N THR A 45 -30.65 -39.96 48.93
CA THR A 45 -30.02 -38.99 48.04
C THR A 45 -29.52 -39.74 46.82
N THR A 46 -30.25 -39.64 45.73
CA THR A 46 -29.80 -40.17 44.44
C THR A 46 -28.79 -39.21 43.85
N TYR A 47 -27.56 -39.66 43.62
CA TYR A 47 -26.54 -38.89 42.91
C TYR A 47 -26.69 -39.14 41.41
N PRO A 48 -26.59 -38.11 40.56
CA PRO A 48 -26.64 -38.30 39.12
C PRO A 48 -25.45 -39.15 38.65
N GLU A 49 -25.59 -39.89 37.55
CA GLU A 49 -24.42 -40.53 36.94
C GLU A 49 -23.50 -39.47 36.32
N PHE A 50 -22.20 -39.76 36.29
CA PHE A 50 -21.27 -38.89 35.58
C PHE A 50 -21.59 -38.95 34.08
N SER A 51 -21.74 -37.78 33.47
CA SER A 51 -22.08 -37.64 32.05
C SER A 51 -21.07 -38.32 31.12
N THR A 52 -21.54 -38.83 29.98
CA THR A 52 -20.67 -39.45 28.97
C THR A 52 -19.74 -38.43 28.29
N PHE A 53 -18.63 -38.91 27.70
CA PHE A 53 -17.62 -38.07 27.05
C PHE A 53 -18.17 -37.09 26.01
N ASN A 54 -19.21 -37.50 25.27
CA ASN A 54 -19.82 -36.72 24.19
C ASN A 54 -21.11 -35.96 24.62
N ASP A 55 -21.46 -35.97 25.91
CA ASP A 55 -22.66 -35.29 26.41
C ASP A 55 -22.45 -33.76 26.43
N ARG A 56 -23.12 -33.05 25.51
CA ARG A 56 -23.06 -31.58 25.38
C ARG A 56 -23.66 -30.82 26.56
N ASN A 57 -24.56 -31.44 27.32
CA ASN A 57 -25.25 -30.80 28.45
C ASN A 57 -24.64 -31.20 29.80
N GLY A 58 -23.75 -32.20 29.81
CA GLY A 58 -23.00 -32.68 30.99
C GLY A 58 -21.53 -32.24 30.97
N TYR A 59 -20.59 -33.21 30.88
CA TYR A 59 -19.14 -32.99 30.78
C TYR A 59 -18.79 -31.98 29.68
N ASN A 60 -19.64 -31.92 28.64
CA ASN A 60 -19.56 -31.00 27.52
C ASN A 60 -18.14 -30.95 26.99
N GLY A 61 -17.64 -32.14 26.64
CA GLY A 61 -16.21 -32.40 26.55
C GLY A 61 -15.43 -31.27 25.93
N TYR A 62 -14.32 -30.91 26.59
CA TYR A 62 -13.47 -29.79 26.19
C TYR A 62 -12.99 -29.91 24.73
N VAL A 63 -13.76 -29.38 23.79
CA VAL A 63 -13.30 -29.17 22.42
C VAL A 63 -12.36 -27.97 22.48
N PRO A 64 -11.07 -28.13 22.14
CA PRO A 64 -10.15 -27.01 22.15
C PRO A 64 -10.72 -25.90 21.27
N SER A 65 -10.99 -24.74 21.86
CA SER A 65 -11.51 -23.61 21.09
C SER A 65 -10.52 -23.22 20.00
N ALA A 66 -10.99 -22.58 18.93
CA ALA A 66 -10.10 -22.03 17.91
C ALA A 66 -9.03 -21.11 18.53
N ASN A 67 -9.38 -20.39 19.61
CA ASN A 67 -8.47 -19.56 20.38
C ASN A 67 -7.39 -20.38 21.10
N TYR A 68 -7.75 -21.50 21.73
CA TYR A 68 -6.79 -22.38 22.39
C TYR A 68 -5.82 -23.00 21.38
N ILE A 69 -6.33 -23.52 20.24
CA ILE A 69 -5.48 -24.10 19.20
C ILE A 69 -4.52 -23.03 18.65
N SER A 70 -5.03 -21.82 18.39
CA SER A 70 -4.20 -20.70 17.96
C SER A 70 -3.13 -20.34 18.98
N TYR A 71 -3.49 -20.30 20.27
CA TYR A 71 -2.55 -20.04 21.36
C TYR A 71 -1.45 -21.11 21.43
N VAL A 72 -1.80 -22.39 21.39
CA VAL A 72 -0.81 -23.49 21.42
C VAL A 72 0.09 -23.42 20.20
N TYR A 73 -0.46 -23.21 19.00
CA TYR A 73 0.32 -23.11 17.77
C TYR A 73 1.30 -21.93 17.82
N CYS A 74 0.82 -20.74 18.18
CA CYS A 74 1.68 -19.56 18.33
C CYS A 74 2.75 -19.77 19.40
N SER A 75 2.42 -20.38 20.53
CA SER A 75 3.38 -20.64 21.62
C SER A 75 4.52 -21.56 21.16
N ILE A 76 4.19 -22.63 20.43
CA ILE A 76 5.19 -23.55 19.88
C ILE A 76 6.06 -22.85 18.83
N ILE A 77 5.45 -22.07 17.93
CA ILE A 77 6.20 -21.31 16.92
C ILE A 77 7.12 -20.27 17.57
N ASP A 78 6.69 -19.64 18.67
CA ASP A 78 7.49 -18.67 19.42
C ASP A 78 8.68 -19.34 20.10
N GLU A 79 8.50 -20.54 20.67
CA GLU A 79 9.58 -21.34 21.25
C GLU A 79 10.58 -21.82 20.18
N LEU A 80 10.09 -22.25 19.01
CA LEU A 80 10.92 -22.72 17.90
C LEU A 80 11.59 -21.59 17.11
N ARG A 81 11.13 -20.35 17.28
CA ARG A 81 11.60 -19.18 16.52
C ARG A 81 13.12 -19.02 16.50
N PRO A 82 13.86 -19.14 17.61
CA PRO A 82 15.31 -19.00 17.59
C PRO A 82 15.98 -20.05 16.69
N TYR A 83 15.50 -21.30 16.73
CA TYR A 83 16.01 -22.38 15.88
C TYR A 83 15.69 -22.14 14.41
N MET A 84 14.44 -21.75 14.10
CA MET A 84 14.05 -21.42 12.74
C MET A 84 14.89 -20.26 12.18
N ASN A 85 15.08 -19.19 12.96
CA ASN A 85 15.92 -18.06 12.58
C ASN A 85 17.37 -18.50 12.34
N GLN A 86 17.91 -19.37 13.19
CA GLN A 86 19.25 -19.92 13.02
C GLN A 86 19.35 -20.76 11.74
N HIS A 87 18.39 -21.65 11.48
CA HIS A 87 18.33 -22.43 10.25
C HIS A 87 18.26 -21.53 9.02
N THR A 88 17.38 -20.52 9.01
CA THR A 88 17.31 -19.54 7.94
C THR A 88 18.64 -18.79 7.75
N SER A 89 19.37 -18.49 8.84
CA SER A 89 20.68 -17.81 8.75
C SER A 89 21.77 -18.65 8.09
N LEU A 90 21.64 -19.99 8.13
CA LEU A 90 22.58 -20.95 7.56
C LEU A 90 22.33 -21.23 6.07
N LEU A 91 21.26 -20.69 5.50
CA LEU A 91 21.01 -20.78 4.08
C LEU A 91 21.87 -19.76 3.32
N ASP A 92 22.38 -20.11 2.16
CA ASP A 92 23.07 -19.19 1.26
C ASP A 92 22.12 -18.65 0.19
N GLY A 93 22.67 -18.03 -0.84
CA GLY A 93 21.89 -17.49 -1.95
C GLY A 93 22.75 -16.62 -2.85
N ILE A 94 23.24 -17.20 -3.94
CA ILE A 94 23.95 -16.46 -4.98
C ILE A 94 22.94 -15.66 -5.80
N VAL A 95 21.73 -16.22 -5.98
CA VAL A 95 20.64 -15.60 -6.72
C VAL A 95 19.46 -15.36 -5.79
N LEU A 96 19.14 -14.09 -5.56
CA LEU A 96 18.04 -13.69 -4.70
C LEU A 96 16.81 -13.27 -5.51
N LYS A 97 15.62 -13.55 -4.99
CA LYS A 97 14.32 -13.20 -5.58
C LYS A 97 13.47 -12.52 -4.51
N GLY A 98 13.12 -11.25 -4.70
CA GLY A 98 12.39 -10.46 -3.70
C GLY A 98 11.00 -10.02 -4.16
N ASN A 99 9.97 -10.28 -3.35
CA ASN A 99 8.60 -9.82 -3.64
C ASN A 99 7.84 -9.34 -2.40
N HIS A 100 6.80 -8.53 -2.62
CA HIS A 100 5.88 -8.05 -1.59
C HIS A 100 4.53 -8.76 -1.69
N SER A 101 4.08 -9.36 -0.59
CA SER A 101 2.76 -9.96 -0.45
C SER A 101 1.81 -9.04 0.32
N PHE A 102 0.62 -8.83 -0.25
CA PHE A 102 -0.43 -7.96 0.33
C PHE A 102 -1.60 -8.74 0.93
N LYS A 103 -1.76 -10.02 0.58
CA LYS A 103 -2.89 -10.84 1.05
C LYS A 103 -2.83 -11.07 2.55
N ILE A 104 -1.66 -11.42 3.08
CA ILE A 104 -1.48 -11.69 4.51
C ILE A 104 -1.84 -10.47 5.39
N ILE A 105 -1.53 -9.26 4.91
CA ILE A 105 -1.83 -8.01 5.62
C ILE A 105 -3.33 -7.82 5.87
N LYS A 106 -4.19 -8.33 4.98
CA LYS A 106 -5.65 -8.26 5.16
C LYS A 106 -6.15 -9.06 6.36
N HIS A 107 -5.35 -10.02 6.84
CA HIS A 107 -5.66 -10.88 7.97
C HIS A 107 -4.94 -10.47 9.26
N ILE A 108 -4.12 -9.42 9.23
CA ILE A 108 -3.44 -8.89 10.41
C ILE A 108 -4.35 -7.90 11.12
N ALA A 109 -4.34 -7.92 12.46
CA ALA A 109 -5.12 -7.01 13.28
C ALA A 109 -4.76 -5.54 13.01
N LYS A 110 -5.77 -4.68 13.04
CA LYS A 110 -5.63 -3.23 12.87
C LYS A 110 -5.66 -2.55 14.23
N ILE A 111 -4.82 -1.54 14.42
CA ILE A 111 -4.82 -0.71 15.62
C ILE A 111 -5.65 0.54 15.31
N ASN A 112 -6.74 0.77 16.05
CA ASN A 112 -7.66 1.89 15.81
C ASN A 112 -8.17 1.96 14.35
N GLY A 113 -8.42 0.81 13.74
CA GLY A 113 -8.88 0.72 12.34
C GLY A 113 -7.79 0.95 11.28
N VAL A 114 -6.54 1.21 11.68
CA VAL A 114 -5.40 1.43 10.78
C VAL A 114 -4.53 0.16 10.72
N SER A 115 -4.11 -0.23 9.52
CA SER A 115 -3.18 -1.34 9.33
C SER A 115 -1.78 -0.94 9.81
N THR A 116 -1.18 -1.72 10.69
CA THR A 116 0.19 -1.50 11.19
C THR A 116 1.24 -1.76 10.11
N PHE A 117 0.94 -2.67 9.19
CA PHE A 117 1.84 -3.07 8.10
C PHE A 117 1.17 -2.86 6.75
N SER A 118 1.97 -2.57 5.74
CA SER A 118 1.51 -2.40 4.35
C SER A 118 1.78 -3.63 3.49
N CYS A 119 2.81 -4.41 3.80
CA CYS A 119 3.18 -5.62 3.04
C CYS A 119 4.05 -6.57 3.86
N LEU A 120 4.09 -7.82 3.43
CA LEU A 120 5.12 -8.78 3.84
C LEU A 120 6.15 -8.86 2.71
N CYS A 121 7.39 -8.49 2.98
CA CYS A 121 8.50 -8.72 2.07
C CYS A 121 9.02 -10.13 2.29
N THR A 122 9.13 -10.91 1.21
CA THR A 122 9.76 -12.23 1.21
C THR A 122 10.90 -12.23 0.21
N LEU A 123 12.03 -12.78 0.63
CA LEU A 123 13.21 -13.01 -0.16
C LEU A 123 13.48 -14.51 -0.23
N LEU A 124 13.67 -15.03 -1.44
CA LEU A 124 14.01 -16.41 -1.72
C LEU A 124 15.40 -16.51 -2.35
N ASN A 125 16.10 -17.62 -2.13
CA ASN A 125 17.32 -17.95 -2.86
C ASN A 125 17.00 -18.68 -4.19
N GLU A 126 18.03 -19.15 -4.91
CA GLU A 126 17.92 -19.94 -6.13
C GLU A 126 17.07 -21.20 -5.95
N TYR A 127 17.07 -21.80 -4.76
CA TYR A 127 16.36 -23.04 -4.42
C TYR A 127 14.93 -22.81 -3.90
N GLU A 128 14.40 -21.59 -4.00
CA GLU A 128 13.08 -21.20 -3.49
C GLU A 128 12.96 -21.29 -1.95
N GLU A 129 14.09 -21.29 -1.24
CA GLU A 129 14.11 -21.28 0.21
C GLU A 129 14.04 -19.85 0.74
N ILE A 130 13.30 -19.63 1.82
CA ILE A 130 13.10 -18.31 2.40
C ILE A 130 14.38 -17.86 3.11
N ARG A 131 15.03 -16.83 2.58
CA ARG A 131 16.18 -16.17 3.21
C ARG A 131 15.79 -15.02 4.11
N LEU A 132 14.72 -14.31 3.79
CA LEU A 132 14.25 -13.19 4.58
C LEU A 132 12.74 -13.08 4.47
N GLN A 133 12.07 -12.87 5.61
CA GLN A 133 10.64 -12.57 5.62
C GLN A 133 10.35 -11.52 6.69
N VAL A 134 9.84 -10.35 6.27
CA VAL A 134 9.66 -9.19 7.15
C VAL A 134 8.34 -8.48 6.85
N LEU A 135 7.56 -8.23 7.90
CA LEU A 135 6.40 -7.34 7.83
C LEU A 135 6.88 -5.88 7.79
N ALA A 136 6.56 -5.19 6.71
CA ALA A 136 7.01 -3.82 6.47
C ALA A 136 5.87 -2.81 6.67
N PRO A 137 6.11 -1.67 7.34
CA PRO A 137 5.11 -0.62 7.54
C PRO A 137 4.74 0.07 6.23
N THR A 138 5.65 0.10 5.24
CA THR A 138 5.43 0.68 3.91
C THR A 138 5.91 -0.28 2.83
N LYS A 139 5.71 0.07 1.55
CA LYS A 139 6.24 -0.69 0.40
C LYS A 139 7.70 -0.35 0.06
N SER A 140 8.29 0.63 0.77
CA SER A 140 9.68 1.03 0.55
C SER A 140 10.62 -0.01 1.15
N LEU A 141 11.67 -0.37 0.41
CA LEU A 141 12.72 -1.25 0.92
C LEU A 141 13.57 -0.60 2.00
N GLU A 142 13.59 0.73 2.12
CA GLU A 142 14.45 1.45 3.07
C GLU A 142 14.21 1.00 4.53
N HIS A 143 12.95 0.70 4.89
CA HIS A 143 12.61 0.18 6.22
C HIS A 143 13.10 -1.26 6.46
N LEU A 144 13.55 -1.94 5.41
CA LEU A 144 14.10 -3.29 5.45
C LEU A 144 15.63 -3.30 5.51
N ALA A 145 16.29 -2.14 5.45
CA ALA A 145 17.75 -2.04 5.54
C ALA A 145 18.34 -2.84 6.71
N PRO A 146 17.81 -2.76 7.95
CA PRO A 146 18.36 -3.53 9.07
C PRO A 146 18.29 -5.05 8.82
N SER A 147 17.18 -5.52 8.25
CA SER A 147 16.97 -6.93 7.97
C SER A 147 17.89 -7.46 6.86
N PHE A 148 18.09 -6.67 5.81
CA PHE A 148 19.05 -7.01 4.75
C PHE A 148 20.49 -6.98 5.28
N ASN A 149 20.86 -5.99 6.10
CA ASN A 149 22.19 -5.92 6.71
C ASN A 149 22.48 -7.15 7.58
N ASN A 150 21.55 -7.54 8.44
CA ASN A 150 21.68 -8.75 9.26
C ASN A 150 21.84 -10.02 8.40
N MET A 151 21.11 -10.10 7.28
CA MET A 151 21.28 -11.18 6.32
C MET A 151 22.69 -11.17 5.73
N MET A 152 23.19 -10.01 5.27
CA MET A 152 24.54 -9.92 4.71
C MET A 152 25.64 -10.20 5.75
N GLU A 153 25.43 -9.84 7.01
CA GLU A 153 26.32 -10.23 8.11
C GLU A 153 26.35 -11.74 8.30
N SER A 154 25.21 -12.44 8.17
CA SER A 154 25.18 -13.91 8.24
C SER A 154 26.01 -14.54 7.12
N TYR A 155 25.99 -13.99 5.91
CA TYR A 155 26.83 -14.44 4.80
C TYR A 155 28.32 -14.32 5.14
N LYS A 156 28.73 -13.16 5.68
CA LYS A 156 30.12 -12.96 6.13
C LYS A 156 30.51 -13.94 7.23
N LYS A 157 29.64 -14.10 8.22
CA LYS A 157 29.88 -14.94 9.41
C LYS A 157 30.10 -16.40 9.04
N TYR A 158 29.32 -16.94 8.10
CA TYR A 158 29.39 -18.34 7.70
C TYR A 158 30.26 -18.58 6.46
N GLY A 159 30.90 -17.54 5.92
CA GLY A 159 31.79 -17.68 4.75
C GLY A 159 31.04 -17.98 3.45
N PHE A 160 29.76 -17.62 3.35
CA PHE A 160 28.98 -17.83 2.13
C PHE A 160 29.42 -16.86 1.02
N LYS A 161 29.27 -17.33 -0.21
CA LYS A 161 29.45 -16.49 -1.38
C LYS A 161 28.38 -15.39 -1.38
N MET A 162 28.81 -14.14 -1.57
CA MET A 162 27.91 -12.99 -1.65
C MET A 162 27.01 -13.09 -2.87
N SER A 163 25.76 -12.62 -2.74
CA SER A 163 24.78 -12.67 -3.82
C SER A 163 25.23 -11.85 -5.04
N GLU A 164 25.13 -12.45 -6.22
CA GLU A 164 25.57 -11.86 -7.50
C GLU A 164 24.38 -11.39 -8.33
N LEU A 165 23.18 -11.92 -8.06
CA LEU A 165 21.98 -11.60 -8.82
C LEU A 165 20.79 -11.36 -7.90
N PHE A 166 19.97 -10.37 -8.24
CA PHE A 166 18.74 -10.05 -7.52
C PHE A 166 17.59 -9.79 -8.49
N TYR A 167 16.54 -10.60 -8.40
CA TYR A 167 15.31 -10.44 -9.19
C TYR A 167 14.24 -9.67 -8.43
N LYS A 168 13.64 -8.68 -9.09
CA LYS A 168 12.51 -7.90 -8.60
C LYS A 168 11.71 -7.29 -9.76
N ASP A 169 10.39 -7.15 -9.60
CA ASP A 169 9.52 -6.55 -10.64
C ASP A 169 9.87 -5.09 -10.96
N ASN A 170 10.35 -4.34 -9.96
CA ASN A 170 10.79 -2.95 -10.13
C ASN A 170 12.28 -2.84 -9.79
N VAL A 171 13.14 -3.34 -10.69
CA VAL A 171 14.60 -3.26 -10.51
C VAL A 171 15.06 -1.80 -10.39
N LEU A 172 14.63 -0.93 -11.31
CA LEU A 172 15.06 0.46 -11.37
C LEU A 172 14.76 1.24 -10.09
N GLY A 173 13.52 1.17 -9.58
CA GLY A 173 13.12 1.91 -8.38
C GLY A 173 13.72 1.38 -7.08
N ASN A 174 14.32 0.19 -7.08
CA ASN A 174 14.94 -0.43 -5.90
C ASN A 174 16.46 -0.56 -6.01
N ARG A 175 17.02 -0.18 -7.16
CA ARG A 175 18.42 -0.39 -7.52
C ARG A 175 19.37 0.19 -6.47
N LEU A 176 19.25 1.49 -6.19
CA LEU A 176 20.15 2.20 -5.26
C LEU A 176 20.18 1.54 -3.87
N PHE A 177 19.02 1.11 -3.38
CA PHE A 177 18.92 0.40 -2.11
C PHE A 177 19.61 -0.97 -2.16
N LEU A 178 19.36 -1.75 -3.22
CA LEU A 178 19.93 -3.09 -3.34
C LEU A 178 21.45 -3.04 -3.53
N GLU A 179 21.95 -2.11 -4.34
CA GLU A 179 23.39 -1.89 -4.56
C GLU A 179 24.09 -1.39 -3.29
N SER A 180 23.44 -0.55 -2.49
CA SER A 180 24.02 -0.08 -1.23
C SER A 180 24.07 -1.17 -0.17
N THR A 181 23.07 -2.07 -0.16
CA THR A 181 22.94 -3.09 0.89
C THR A 181 23.63 -4.42 0.52
N ILE A 182 23.74 -4.72 -0.78
CA ILE A 182 24.39 -5.91 -1.32
C ILE A 182 25.44 -5.46 -2.36
N PRO A 183 26.64 -5.01 -1.92
CA PRO A 183 27.62 -4.40 -2.81
C PRO A 183 28.17 -5.34 -3.90
N SER A 184 28.07 -6.66 -3.70
CA SER A 184 28.45 -7.65 -4.71
C SER A 184 27.61 -7.56 -5.98
N LEU A 185 26.43 -6.95 -5.93
CA LEU A 185 25.61 -6.67 -7.12
C LEU A 185 26.22 -5.62 -8.06
N LEU A 186 27.29 -4.93 -7.64
CA LEU A 186 28.04 -3.99 -8.48
C LEU A 186 29.26 -4.62 -9.16
N LYS A 187 29.65 -5.83 -8.76
CA LYS A 187 30.88 -6.45 -9.22
C LYS A 187 30.75 -6.86 -10.69
N ASP A 188 31.61 -6.30 -11.54
CA ASP A 188 31.67 -6.57 -12.98
C ASP A 188 30.33 -6.33 -13.70
N VAL A 189 29.50 -5.43 -13.16
CA VAL A 189 28.18 -5.11 -13.71
C VAL A 189 28.25 -3.90 -14.63
N ILE A 190 27.89 -4.11 -15.89
CA ILE A 190 27.57 -3.06 -16.84
C ILE A 190 26.04 -2.89 -16.83
N HIS A 191 25.58 -1.73 -16.37
CA HIS A 191 24.14 -1.44 -16.37
C HIS A 191 23.61 -1.33 -17.79
N LYS A 192 22.94 -2.39 -18.27
CA LYS A 192 22.16 -2.34 -19.50
C LYS A 192 20.83 -1.69 -19.21
N ASN A 193 20.74 -0.38 -19.46
CA ASN A 193 19.47 0.31 -19.42
C ASN A 193 18.60 -0.23 -20.58
N PRO A 194 17.37 -0.74 -20.37
CA PRO A 194 16.54 -1.28 -21.45
C PRO A 194 16.02 -0.23 -22.45
N SER A 195 16.59 0.97 -22.44
CA SER A 195 16.27 2.03 -23.38
C SER A 195 17.53 2.88 -23.54
N LEU A 196 18.18 2.69 -24.69
CA LEU A 196 19.28 3.47 -25.27
C LEU A 196 20.70 3.08 -24.83
N THR A 197 21.44 2.68 -25.86
CA THR A 197 22.87 2.87 -26.03
C THR A 197 23.33 4.23 -25.51
N GLU A 198 24.49 4.23 -24.86
CA GLU A 198 25.22 5.37 -24.28
C GLU A 198 24.81 5.78 -22.86
N GLU A 199 25.83 6.04 -22.05
CA GLU A 199 25.79 6.31 -20.62
C GLU A 199 24.90 7.51 -20.29
N VAL A 200 23.68 7.23 -19.84
CA VAL A 200 22.84 8.26 -19.23
C VAL A 200 22.59 7.90 -17.77
N ASP A 201 23.16 8.73 -16.88
CA ASP A 201 22.94 8.77 -15.44
C ASP A 201 21.44 8.62 -15.12
N LEU A 202 21.05 7.44 -14.63
CA LEU A 202 19.65 7.03 -14.43
C LEU A 202 18.89 7.87 -13.40
N ASN A 203 19.59 8.68 -12.61
CA ASN A 203 18.95 9.65 -11.72
C ASN A 203 18.56 10.95 -12.44
N SER A 204 19.02 11.14 -13.68
CA SER A 204 18.68 12.26 -14.53
C SER A 204 18.99 11.90 -15.98
N PRO A 205 18.05 11.23 -16.70
CA PRO A 205 18.20 10.89 -18.12
C PRO A 205 18.51 12.09 -19.03
N PHE A 206 18.50 13.31 -18.46
CA PHE A 206 18.72 14.56 -19.14
C PHE A 206 19.71 15.47 -18.41
N LYS A 207 20.62 14.95 -17.57
CA LYS A 207 21.60 15.75 -16.81
C LYS A 207 22.46 16.67 -17.68
N ASN A 208 22.73 16.25 -18.91
CA ASN A 208 23.53 16.99 -19.89
C ASN A 208 22.68 17.92 -20.78
N TYR A 209 21.36 17.90 -20.65
CA TYR A 209 20.48 18.83 -21.36
C TYR A 209 20.28 20.10 -20.54
N PRO A 210 20.23 21.28 -21.17
CA PRO A 210 19.95 22.52 -20.47
C PRO A 210 18.62 22.39 -19.72
N VAL A 211 18.53 22.93 -18.51
CA VAL A 211 17.25 22.97 -17.78
C VAL A 211 16.22 23.67 -18.66
N ALA A 212 15.08 23.01 -18.88
CA ALA A 212 13.97 23.57 -19.60
C ALA A 212 13.56 24.91 -19.01
N ARG A 213 13.62 25.95 -19.83
CA ARG A 213 13.04 27.26 -19.53
C ARG A 213 11.78 27.45 -20.37
N LEU A 214 10.86 28.26 -19.87
CA LEU A 214 9.81 28.78 -20.74
C LEU A 214 10.46 29.74 -21.74
N PRO A 215 10.09 29.72 -23.03
CA PRO A 215 10.54 30.72 -23.99
C PRO A 215 10.22 32.14 -23.51
N ASP A 216 11.08 33.10 -23.86
CA ASP A 216 10.99 34.50 -23.37
C ASP A 216 9.70 35.21 -23.79
N ASN A 217 9.05 34.74 -24.86
CA ASN A 217 7.77 35.25 -25.33
C ASN A 217 6.55 34.67 -24.59
N ILE A 218 6.75 33.75 -23.64
CA ILE A 218 5.65 33.16 -22.85
C ILE A 218 5.37 34.00 -21.61
N THR A 219 4.11 34.40 -21.48
CA THR A 219 3.61 35.15 -20.30
C THR A 219 3.00 34.19 -19.28
N VAL A 220 3.37 34.33 -18.00
CA VAL A 220 2.79 33.53 -16.91
C VAL A 220 1.99 34.43 -15.98
N SER A 221 0.70 34.14 -15.83
CA SER A 221 -0.22 34.92 -14.98
C SER A 221 -0.80 34.06 -13.87
N VAL A 222 -0.74 34.55 -12.63
CA VAL A 222 -1.33 33.89 -11.46
C VAL A 222 -2.67 34.56 -11.14
N LEU A 223 -3.75 33.76 -11.11
CA LEU A 223 -5.11 34.24 -10.89
C LEU A 223 -5.66 33.66 -9.59
N ASN A 224 -6.10 34.54 -8.69
CA ASN A 224 -6.53 34.17 -7.34
C ASN A 224 -7.98 34.58 -7.01
N THR A 225 -8.64 35.34 -7.89
CA THR A 225 -10.00 35.85 -7.66
C THR A 225 -10.97 35.24 -8.67
N THR A 226 -12.24 35.08 -8.26
CA THR A 226 -13.32 34.64 -9.16
C THR A 226 -13.43 35.55 -10.38
N ILE A 227 -13.26 36.86 -10.19
CA ILE A 227 -13.38 37.87 -11.24
C ILE A 227 -12.31 37.67 -12.30
N ASP A 228 -11.05 37.52 -11.90
CA ASP A 228 -9.94 37.37 -12.86
C ASP A 228 -10.00 36.03 -13.59
N ILE A 229 -10.36 34.96 -12.88
CA ILE A 229 -10.56 33.64 -13.49
C ILE A 229 -11.71 33.70 -14.49
N ASN A 230 -12.85 34.30 -14.14
CA ASN A 230 -13.99 34.41 -15.06
C ASN A 230 -13.68 35.28 -16.27
N LYS A 231 -12.96 36.39 -16.12
CA LYS A 231 -12.54 37.25 -17.24
C LYS A 231 -11.63 36.50 -18.21
N LEU A 232 -10.66 35.74 -17.69
CA LEU A 232 -9.80 34.92 -18.55
C LEU A 232 -10.60 33.82 -19.25
N CYS A 233 -11.42 33.08 -18.52
CA CYS A 233 -12.22 32.01 -19.10
C CYS A 233 -13.21 32.57 -20.15
N GLN A 234 -13.75 33.77 -19.94
CA GLN A 234 -14.58 34.44 -20.95
C GLN A 234 -13.79 34.68 -22.24
N LYS A 235 -12.57 35.21 -22.14
CA LYS A 235 -11.70 35.41 -23.32
C LYS A 235 -11.49 34.11 -24.10
N LEU A 236 -11.26 32.99 -23.41
CA LEU A 236 -11.10 31.68 -24.06
C LEU A 236 -12.40 31.17 -24.70
N LEU A 237 -13.56 31.43 -24.07
CA LEU A 237 -14.86 31.12 -24.65
C LEU A 237 -15.12 31.96 -25.91
N ASP A 238 -14.79 33.24 -25.88
CA ASP A 238 -14.93 34.16 -27.02
C ASP A 238 -14.06 33.72 -28.21
N GLU A 239 -12.81 33.32 -27.94
CA GLU A 239 -11.91 32.72 -28.95
C GLU A 239 -12.49 31.41 -29.52
N CYS A 240 -13.05 30.55 -28.67
CA CYS A 240 -13.71 29.33 -29.13
C CYS A 240 -14.94 29.61 -30.00
N LEU A 241 -15.70 30.67 -29.69
CA LEU A 241 -16.83 31.09 -30.51
C LEU A 241 -16.38 31.58 -31.90
N GLN A 242 -15.25 32.29 -31.98
CA GLN A 242 -14.72 32.80 -33.23
C GLN A 242 -14.06 31.70 -34.09
N GLN A 243 -13.26 30.83 -33.48
CA GLN A 243 -12.47 29.81 -34.18
C GLN A 243 -13.20 28.45 -34.31
N GLY A 244 -14.32 28.28 -33.62
CA GLY A 244 -15.14 27.06 -33.62
C GLY A 244 -14.68 25.99 -32.63
N THR A 245 -13.42 25.56 -32.70
CA THR A 245 -12.85 24.56 -31.76
C THR A 245 -11.44 24.98 -31.40
N ILE A 246 -11.13 25.03 -30.11
CA ILE A 246 -9.80 25.38 -29.60
C ILE A 246 -9.21 24.25 -28.76
N ALA A 247 -7.89 24.20 -28.71
CA ALA A 247 -7.13 23.29 -27.88
C ALA A 247 -6.38 24.07 -26.80
N ILE A 248 -6.53 23.65 -25.55
CA ILE A 248 -5.81 24.21 -24.40
C ILE A 248 -4.94 23.14 -23.75
N GLY A 249 -3.72 23.50 -23.36
CA GLY A 249 -2.93 22.68 -22.44
C GLY A 249 -3.55 22.74 -21.05
N PHE A 250 -3.80 21.61 -20.41
CA PHE A 250 -4.52 21.52 -19.15
C PHE A 250 -3.82 20.59 -18.16
N ASN A 251 -3.61 21.06 -16.93
CA ASN A 251 -3.04 20.25 -15.85
C ASN A 251 -3.53 20.73 -14.47
N CYS A 252 -3.66 19.81 -13.52
CA CYS A 252 -4.02 20.15 -12.14
C CYS A 252 -2.85 19.88 -11.16
N LYS A 253 -2.77 20.67 -10.08
CA LYS A 253 -1.99 20.33 -8.87
C LYS A 253 -2.94 20.13 -7.71
N LEU A 254 -2.69 19.09 -6.93
CA LEU A 254 -3.53 18.70 -5.80
C LEU A 254 -2.95 19.29 -4.51
N ALA A 255 -3.83 19.66 -3.59
CA ALA A 255 -3.41 20.05 -2.26
C ALA A 255 -2.72 18.85 -1.58
N VAL A 256 -1.55 19.08 -0.98
CA VAL A 256 -0.85 18.04 -0.22
C VAL A 256 -1.68 17.66 1.01
N ARG A 257 -1.82 16.35 1.24
CA ARG A 257 -2.45 15.80 2.44
C ARG A 257 -1.50 15.98 3.64
N GLY A 258 -1.34 17.21 4.12
CA GLY A 258 -0.66 17.48 5.39
C GLY A 258 -1.38 16.80 6.55
N LYS A 259 -0.65 16.43 7.60
CA LYS A 259 -1.19 15.91 8.88
C LYS A 259 -2.36 16.82 9.32
N ARG A 260 -3.60 16.36 9.22
CA ARG A 260 -4.79 17.21 9.43
C ARG A 260 -5.07 17.39 10.91
N SER A 261 -4.97 18.64 11.38
CA SER A 261 -5.74 19.13 12.51
C SER A 261 -7.21 19.33 12.09
N ALA A 262 -8.12 18.83 12.92
CA ALA A 262 -9.49 19.31 13.11
C ALA A 262 -10.46 19.36 11.90
N ILE A 263 -10.67 18.23 11.20
CA ILE A 263 -11.93 18.00 10.47
C ILE A 263 -12.57 16.72 11.01
N SER A 264 -13.80 16.86 11.50
CA SER A 264 -14.58 15.80 12.14
C SER A 264 -14.78 14.60 11.22
N ILE A 265 -14.84 13.42 11.85
CA ILE A 265 -14.93 12.10 11.19
C ILE A 265 -16.20 11.97 10.31
N SER A 266 -17.21 12.81 10.53
CA SER A 266 -18.46 12.82 9.75
C SER A 266 -18.31 13.33 8.31
N GLU A 267 -17.33 14.19 8.01
CA GLU A 267 -17.09 14.69 6.64
C GLU A 267 -16.13 13.80 5.83
N GLN A 268 -15.40 12.90 6.50
CA GLN A 268 -14.41 12.02 5.89
C GLN A 268 -15.04 10.90 5.05
N SER A 269 -16.29 10.55 5.36
CA SER A 269 -17.08 9.55 4.63
C SER A 269 -17.61 10.06 3.28
N ALA A 270 -17.71 11.38 3.11
CA ALA A 270 -18.36 12.00 1.94
C ALA A 270 -17.38 12.40 0.83
N LEU A 271 -16.09 12.66 1.15
CA LEU A 271 -15.13 13.18 0.18
C LEU A 271 -14.17 12.09 -0.34
N LYS A 272 -14.56 11.41 -1.43
CA LYS A 272 -13.71 10.43 -2.15
C LYS A 272 -12.50 11.05 -2.87
N PHE A 273 -12.37 12.38 -2.96
CA PHE A 273 -11.36 13.06 -3.78
C PHE A 273 -10.52 14.06 -2.97
N VAL A 274 -9.21 14.11 -3.25
CA VAL A 274 -8.30 15.16 -2.73
C VAL A 274 -8.60 16.47 -3.46
N PRO A 275 -8.78 17.61 -2.76
CA PRO A 275 -9.11 18.88 -3.39
C PRO A 275 -7.99 19.37 -4.31
N ILE A 276 -8.39 20.03 -5.40
CA ILE A 276 -7.47 20.63 -6.37
C ILE A 276 -6.99 21.96 -5.79
N ALA A 277 -5.68 22.18 -5.77
CA ALA A 277 -5.08 23.43 -5.28
C ALA A 277 -4.89 24.46 -6.40
N LEU A 278 -4.48 23.99 -7.58
CA LEU A 278 -4.13 24.81 -8.73
C LEU A 278 -4.64 24.16 -10.02
N VAL A 279 -5.21 24.96 -10.91
CA VAL A 279 -5.46 24.61 -12.31
C VAL A 279 -4.49 25.39 -13.19
N GLN A 280 -3.87 24.72 -14.14
CA GLN A 280 -2.95 25.29 -15.10
C GLN A 280 -3.56 25.19 -16.50
N ILE A 281 -3.68 26.32 -17.19
CA ILE A 281 -4.14 26.39 -18.57
C ILE A 281 -3.06 27.06 -19.42
N ALA A 282 -2.67 26.43 -20.52
CA ALA A 282 -1.80 27.02 -21.54
C ALA A 282 -2.57 27.24 -22.84
N TYR A 283 -2.51 28.45 -23.39
CA TYR A 283 -3.15 28.80 -24.66
C TYR A 283 -2.39 29.95 -25.34
N GLY A 284 -2.05 29.78 -26.62
CA GLY A 284 -1.18 30.70 -27.34
C GLY A 284 0.17 30.87 -26.63
N ASN A 285 0.61 32.11 -26.45
CA ASN A 285 1.86 32.46 -25.76
C ASN A 285 1.66 32.76 -24.26
N SER A 286 0.67 32.13 -23.63
CA SER A 286 0.32 32.41 -22.23
C SER A 286 0.07 31.14 -21.43
N VAL A 287 0.54 31.15 -20.17
CA VAL A 287 0.27 30.13 -19.15
C VAL A 287 -0.44 30.79 -17.97
N TYR A 288 -1.59 30.25 -17.61
CA TYR A 288 -2.45 30.78 -16.55
C TYR A 288 -2.48 29.80 -15.38
N LEU A 289 -2.15 30.30 -14.19
CA LEU A 289 -2.08 29.55 -12.95
C LEU A 289 -3.24 29.99 -12.05
N MET A 290 -4.34 29.25 -12.07
CA MET A 290 -5.55 29.55 -11.30
C MET A 290 -5.49 28.86 -9.94
N ARG A 291 -5.34 29.63 -8.86
CA ARG A 291 -5.37 29.09 -7.50
C ARG A 291 -6.82 28.86 -7.09
N ILE A 292 -7.23 27.59 -7.08
CA ILE A 292 -8.61 27.21 -6.79
C ILE A 292 -8.83 26.60 -5.40
N HIS A 293 -7.76 26.43 -4.60
CA HIS A 293 -7.86 25.96 -3.21
C HIS A 293 -8.76 26.84 -2.32
N SER A 294 -8.92 28.12 -2.66
CA SER A 294 -9.72 29.09 -1.91
C SER A 294 -11.21 28.98 -2.19
N PHE A 295 -11.65 28.20 -3.18
CA PHE A 295 -13.05 28.04 -3.52
C PHE A 295 -13.68 26.85 -2.79
N ALA A 296 -14.85 27.08 -2.21
CA ALA A 296 -15.68 26.01 -1.67
C ALA A 296 -16.20 25.09 -2.79
N SER A 297 -16.63 23.88 -2.43
CA SER A 297 -17.13 22.86 -3.38
C SER A 297 -18.30 23.34 -4.24
N ASN A 298 -19.05 24.35 -3.81
CA ASN A 298 -20.18 24.93 -4.54
C ASN A 298 -19.87 26.29 -5.19
N ASN A 299 -18.62 26.76 -5.18
CA ASN A 299 -18.27 28.13 -5.58
C ASN A 299 -17.11 28.18 -6.57
N LEU A 300 -17.09 27.26 -7.54
CA LEU A 300 -16.12 27.32 -8.64
C LEU A 300 -16.53 28.44 -9.63
N PRO A 301 -15.59 29.22 -10.18
CA PRO A 301 -15.91 30.29 -11.13
C PRO A 301 -16.74 29.79 -12.32
N GLU A 302 -17.85 30.45 -12.60
CA GLU A 302 -18.86 30.01 -13.59
C GLU A 302 -18.28 29.80 -15.00
N ASN A 303 -17.42 30.71 -15.47
CA ASN A 303 -16.83 30.57 -16.80
C ASN A 303 -15.77 29.46 -16.84
N LEU A 304 -15.13 29.13 -15.71
CA LEU A 304 -14.28 27.95 -15.62
C LEU A 304 -15.11 26.67 -15.74
N ILE A 305 -16.29 26.62 -15.12
CA ILE A 305 -17.24 25.51 -15.30
C ILE A 305 -17.57 25.35 -16.79
N LYS A 306 -17.93 26.45 -17.47
CA LYS A 306 -18.23 26.43 -18.91
C LYS A 306 -17.09 25.84 -19.73
N ILE A 307 -15.85 26.31 -19.52
CA ILE A 307 -14.64 25.75 -20.18
C ILE A 307 -14.51 24.25 -19.93
N LEU A 308 -14.71 23.79 -18.68
CA LEU A 308 -14.56 22.38 -18.31
C LEU A 308 -15.65 21.50 -18.96
N THR A 309 -16.86 22.01 -19.13
CA THR A 309 -18.01 21.27 -19.68
C THR A 309 -18.15 21.37 -21.20
N ASP A 310 -17.49 22.33 -21.85
CA ASP A 310 -17.61 22.54 -23.30
C ASP A 310 -16.84 21.48 -24.10
N THR A 311 -17.51 20.86 -25.08
CA THR A 311 -16.94 19.85 -25.98
C THR A 311 -16.10 20.45 -27.10
N LYS A 312 -16.31 21.72 -27.44
CA LYS A 312 -15.52 22.47 -28.45
C LYS A 312 -14.17 22.93 -27.92
N ILE A 313 -13.93 22.77 -26.62
CA ILE A 313 -12.65 23.08 -26.00
C ILE A 313 -11.98 21.76 -25.64
N ALA A 314 -10.92 21.43 -26.38
CA ALA A 314 -10.12 20.24 -26.12
C ALA A 314 -9.11 20.52 -25.00
N LYS A 315 -9.14 19.70 -23.94
CA LYS A 315 -8.21 19.75 -22.80
C LYS A 315 -7.10 18.74 -23.03
N ILE A 316 -5.91 19.22 -23.38
CA ILE A 316 -4.76 18.40 -23.72
C ILE A 316 -3.84 18.30 -22.51
N GLY A 317 -3.51 17.08 -22.10
CA GLY A 317 -2.53 16.88 -21.04
C GLY A 317 -2.16 15.41 -20.84
N LYS A 318 -1.20 15.18 -19.93
CA LYS A 318 -0.84 13.82 -19.50
C LYS A 318 -1.73 13.40 -18.34
N ASN A 319 -2.45 12.30 -18.50
CA ASN A 319 -3.42 11.82 -17.52
C ASN A 319 -4.53 12.86 -17.22
N VAL A 320 -4.87 13.65 -18.24
CA VAL A 320 -5.84 14.75 -18.14
C VAL A 320 -7.23 14.24 -17.77
N SER A 321 -7.60 13.03 -18.18
CA SER A 321 -8.86 12.39 -17.79
C SER A 321 -8.95 12.21 -16.27
N GLY A 322 -7.83 11.85 -15.64
CA GLY A 322 -7.72 11.74 -14.19
C GLY A 322 -7.89 13.10 -13.52
N ASP A 323 -7.31 14.16 -14.06
CA ASP A 323 -7.42 15.52 -13.55
C ASP A 323 -8.85 16.05 -13.65
N LEU A 324 -9.49 15.86 -14.80
CA LEU A 324 -10.87 16.26 -15.04
C LEU A 324 -11.87 15.53 -14.14
N THR A 325 -11.65 14.24 -13.85
CA THR A 325 -12.52 13.46 -12.94
C THR A 325 -12.58 14.05 -11.53
N ARG A 326 -11.54 14.80 -11.11
CA ARG A 326 -11.49 15.38 -9.75
C ARG A 326 -12.44 16.57 -9.57
N PHE A 327 -12.93 17.16 -10.65
CA PHE A 327 -13.94 18.21 -10.56
C PHE A 327 -15.33 17.73 -10.11
N ARG A 328 -15.50 16.41 -9.92
CA ARG A 328 -16.64 15.85 -9.16
C ARG A 328 -16.71 16.40 -7.73
N TYR A 329 -15.57 16.81 -7.16
CA TYR A 329 -15.55 17.53 -5.88
C TYR A 329 -16.38 18.82 -5.92
N PHE A 330 -16.40 19.49 -7.08
CA PHE A 330 -17.18 20.71 -7.33
C PHE A 330 -18.57 20.42 -7.92
N GLY A 331 -19.05 19.17 -7.85
CA GLY A 331 -20.35 18.76 -8.39
C GLY A 331 -20.39 18.51 -9.91
N LEU A 332 -19.27 18.64 -10.63
CA LEU A 332 -19.23 18.39 -12.07
C LEU A 332 -19.21 16.89 -12.36
N GLN A 333 -20.27 16.37 -13.01
CA GLN A 333 -20.39 14.94 -13.33
C GLN A 333 -19.49 14.51 -14.49
N GLN A 334 -19.41 15.35 -15.52
CA GLN A 334 -18.64 15.12 -16.73
C GLN A 334 -17.92 16.39 -17.15
N CYS A 335 -16.67 16.23 -17.58
CA CYS A 335 -15.86 17.28 -18.18
C CYS A 335 -15.30 16.70 -19.49
N PRO A 336 -16.01 16.88 -20.62
CA PRO A 336 -15.66 16.25 -21.89
C PRO A 336 -14.48 16.97 -22.58
N GLY A 337 -14.08 16.48 -23.75
CA GLY A 337 -13.01 17.08 -24.55
C GLY A 337 -11.60 16.72 -24.09
N GLN A 338 -11.43 15.64 -23.32
CA GLN A 338 -10.08 15.16 -22.97
C GLN A 338 -9.29 14.68 -24.20
N LEU A 339 -8.02 15.06 -24.28
CA LEU A 339 -7.06 14.52 -25.24
C LEU A 339 -5.78 14.14 -24.50
N GLU A 340 -5.56 12.83 -24.38
CA GLU A 340 -4.42 12.26 -23.67
C GLU A 340 -3.15 12.35 -24.53
N SER A 341 -2.19 13.19 -24.11
CA SER A 341 -0.94 13.42 -24.87
C SER A 341 -0.16 12.12 -25.09
N GLY A 342 -0.11 11.22 -24.11
CA GLY A 342 0.60 9.93 -24.25
C GLY A 342 -0.04 8.98 -25.26
N THR A 343 -1.38 8.99 -25.36
CA THR A 343 -2.09 8.21 -26.38
C THR A 343 -1.88 8.84 -27.75
N PHE A 344 -2.09 10.15 -27.86
CA PHE A 344 -1.94 10.89 -29.10
C PHE A 344 -0.53 10.75 -29.70
N CYS A 345 0.53 10.96 -28.90
CA CYS A 345 1.91 10.85 -29.36
C CYS A 345 2.25 9.41 -29.79
N LYS A 346 1.75 8.39 -29.08
CA LYS A 346 1.97 6.99 -29.48
C LYS A 346 1.28 6.68 -30.81
N ASP A 347 0.03 7.08 -30.96
CA ASP A 347 -0.75 6.82 -32.17
C ASP A 347 -0.18 7.58 -33.38
N LYS A 348 0.62 8.63 -33.15
CA LYS A 348 1.43 9.34 -34.15
C LYS A 348 2.86 8.81 -34.33
N HIS A 349 3.20 7.69 -33.68
CA HIS A 349 4.54 7.09 -33.70
C HIS A 349 5.67 8.03 -33.21
N LEU A 350 5.35 9.03 -32.39
CA LEU A 350 6.33 9.94 -31.80
C LEU A 350 6.98 9.38 -30.53
N ILE A 351 6.32 8.43 -29.88
CA ILE A 351 6.80 7.71 -28.70
C ILE A 351 6.39 6.23 -28.79
N GLU A 352 7.15 5.33 -28.19
CA GLU A 352 6.86 3.89 -28.24
C GLU A 352 5.71 3.46 -27.32
N ARG A 353 5.56 4.12 -26.16
CA ARG A 353 4.68 3.69 -25.07
C ARG A 353 3.70 4.81 -24.67
N ARG A 354 2.43 4.45 -24.38
CA ARG A 354 1.40 5.43 -23.96
C ARG A 354 1.66 6.00 -22.56
N ASN A 355 2.37 5.23 -21.72
CA ASN A 355 2.67 5.57 -20.33
C ASN A 355 3.99 6.33 -20.16
N THR A 356 4.65 6.72 -21.25
CA THR A 356 5.84 7.59 -21.24
C THR A 356 5.55 8.87 -20.45
N SER A 357 6.53 9.33 -19.66
CA SER A 357 6.34 10.48 -18.77
C SER A 357 6.18 11.78 -19.56
N LEU A 358 5.58 12.82 -18.96
CA LEU A 358 5.46 14.12 -19.64
C LEU A 358 6.83 14.75 -19.93
N ALA A 359 7.81 14.51 -19.06
CA ALA A 359 9.20 14.97 -19.28
C ALA A 359 9.79 14.29 -20.52
N ASP A 360 9.65 12.96 -20.63
CA ASP A 360 10.16 12.23 -21.78
C ASP A 360 9.41 12.63 -23.06
N ILE A 361 8.07 12.72 -23.03
CA ILE A 361 7.28 13.17 -24.20
C ILE A 361 7.79 14.51 -24.71
N ARG A 362 8.08 15.45 -23.80
CA ARG A 362 8.61 16.76 -24.19
C ARG A 362 9.94 16.64 -24.92
N MET A 363 10.86 15.82 -24.38
CA MET A 363 12.18 15.60 -24.96
C MET A 363 12.09 14.97 -26.34
N TRP A 364 11.35 13.86 -26.47
CA TRP A 364 11.22 13.10 -27.71
C TRP A 364 10.51 13.87 -28.83
N VAL A 365 9.52 14.71 -28.47
CA VAL A 365 8.69 15.41 -29.47
C VAL A 365 9.26 16.78 -29.83
N PHE A 366 9.81 17.52 -28.86
CA PHE A 366 10.21 18.91 -29.07
C PHE A 366 11.73 19.13 -29.05
N SER A 367 12.53 18.11 -28.71
CA SER A 367 14.00 18.23 -28.54
C SER A 367 14.42 19.37 -27.60
N GLU A 368 13.54 19.76 -26.67
CA GLU A 368 13.77 20.83 -25.71
C GLU A 368 14.45 20.30 -24.44
N GLY A 369 15.01 21.20 -23.63
CA GLY A 369 15.80 20.86 -22.44
C GLY A 369 15.11 20.04 -21.33
N ALA A 370 15.91 19.54 -20.39
CA ALA A 370 15.50 18.70 -19.27
C ALA A 370 14.53 19.39 -18.31
N VAL A 371 13.40 18.76 -17.98
CA VAL A 371 12.53 19.22 -16.88
C VAL A 371 12.98 18.59 -15.56
N THR A 372 13.44 19.41 -14.61
CA THR A 372 13.74 18.95 -13.26
C THR A 372 12.44 18.50 -12.56
N GLN A 373 12.34 17.23 -12.14
CA GLN A 373 11.17 16.66 -11.44
C GLN A 373 10.96 17.19 -10.00
N GLY A 374 11.54 18.33 -9.62
CA GLY A 374 11.70 18.78 -8.23
C GLY A 374 10.43 19.16 -7.45
N LYS A 375 9.21 19.01 -7.99
CA LYS A 375 7.97 19.51 -7.33
C LYS A 375 6.74 18.59 -7.43
N PHE A 376 6.92 17.27 -7.60
CA PHE A 376 5.79 16.33 -7.50
C PHE A 376 5.30 16.11 -6.05
N CYS A 377 6.17 16.36 -5.05
CA CYS A 377 5.87 16.21 -3.62
C CYS A 377 6.00 17.51 -2.81
N SER A 378 6.03 18.68 -3.46
CA SER A 378 6.00 19.96 -2.74
C SER A 378 4.59 20.27 -2.21
N LEU A 379 4.49 20.93 -1.06
CA LEU A 379 3.25 21.57 -0.58
C LEU A 379 2.77 22.55 -1.67
N TRP A 380 1.62 22.25 -2.28
CA TRP A 380 0.96 23.06 -3.30
C TRP A 380 -0.30 23.69 -2.75
#